data_AF-A0A9D3Y2J1-F1
#
_entry.id   AF-A0A9D3Y2J1-F1
#
_cell.length_a   1.000
_cell.length_b   1.000
_cell.length_c   1.000
_cell.angle_alpha   90.00
_cell.angle_beta   90.00
_cell.angle_gamma   90.00
#
_symmetry.space_group_name_H-M   'P 1'
#
loop_
_entity.id
_entity.type
_entity.pdbx_description
1 polymer ?
#
loop_
_entity_poly.entity_id
_entity_poly.type
_entity_poly.pdbx_seq_one_letter_code
_entity_poly.pdbx_strand_id
1 'polypeptide(L)'
;MSFFIEAIRGPRLFRIFRSGTTEGRNYEPKILESSADKVIGTIRFCWSFSYWTSPLLLGILYRRGHFTTEGIVNLGKFFFCVGMMYYMACFVRGFGRYMNPDYMAFLSVLVNAQKDFSAVNRRLLSGYDFAYHACPVLYKRSDFQVGGQRVQASMDTGPPKTLLSLPMHILSYICANTFGRRMAYPGATALVNTLVETPLIQGRAKLVEEMNGDRAKVGTADGNEIDTMFVDRRGRHGEAYGQFLVVCSEGNAGFYEIGAMETPLKLGYSVLGWNHPGFAGSTGIPFPDQEQHAIDAVMQYAIQKLGFTPDNIILYAWSIGGYPATWAAMNYPDVKHVILDATFDDIMPLAHAKMPQFAKSLVELTVKQYMNLNIAEQLK
;
A
#
# COMPACT_ATOMS: atom_id res chain seq x y z
N MET A 1 -6.44 17.28 24.64
CA MET A 1 -6.89 17.76 23.31
C MET A 1 -8.40 17.53 23.23
N SER A 2 -9.20 18.48 22.73
CA SER A 2 -10.66 18.31 22.64
C SER A 2 -11.01 17.21 21.63
N PHE A 3 -11.84 16.25 22.01
CA PHE A 3 -12.34 15.18 21.13
C PHE A 3 -12.98 15.69 19.83
N PHE A 4 -13.48 16.92 19.84
CA PHE A 4 -13.99 17.58 18.65
C PHE A 4 -12.89 17.85 17.60
N ILE A 5 -11.70 18.26 18.03
CA ILE A 5 -10.55 18.49 17.14
C ILE A 5 -10.09 17.15 16.55
N GLU A 6 -10.09 16.10 17.36
CA GLU A 6 -9.78 14.74 16.90
C GLU A 6 -10.82 14.24 15.89
N ALA A 7 -12.10 14.57 16.05
CA ALA A 7 -13.13 14.21 15.07
C ALA A 7 -12.93 14.90 13.70
N ILE A 8 -12.47 16.16 13.70
CA ILE A 8 -12.13 16.90 12.47
C ILE A 8 -10.96 16.24 11.72
N ARG A 9 -9.91 15.85 12.47
CA ARG A 9 -8.66 15.30 11.92
C ARG A 9 -8.66 13.79 11.76
N GLY A 10 -9.61 13.10 12.37
CA GLY A 10 -9.62 11.65 12.49
C GLY A 10 -9.75 10.95 11.13
N PRO A 11 -9.30 9.69 11.06
CA PRO A 11 -9.41 8.88 9.84
C PRO A 11 -10.87 8.58 9.48
N ARG A 12 -11.10 8.17 8.23
CA ARG A 12 -12.38 7.61 7.82
C ARG A 12 -12.56 6.24 8.48
N LEU A 13 -13.73 6.00 9.07
CA LEU A 13 -14.15 4.67 9.54
C LEU A 13 -14.90 3.97 8.39
N PHE A 14 -14.56 2.72 8.11
CA PHE A 14 -15.18 1.94 7.04
C PHE A 14 -16.16 0.90 7.58
N ARG A 15 -15.75 0.15 8.60
CA ARG A 15 -16.53 -0.97 9.14
C ARG A 15 -16.28 -1.14 10.64
N ILE A 16 -17.30 -1.61 11.33
CA ILE A 16 -17.21 -2.14 12.69
C ILE A 16 -17.37 -3.65 12.57
N PHE A 17 -16.35 -4.40 12.93
CA PHE A 17 -16.35 -5.85 12.79
C PHE A 17 -17.26 -6.51 13.82
N ARG A 18 -17.66 -7.76 13.54
CA ARG A 18 -18.44 -8.59 14.46
C ARG A 18 -17.76 -8.66 15.83
N SER A 19 -18.55 -8.47 16.88
CA SER A 19 -18.09 -8.56 18.28
C SER A 19 -19.10 -9.34 19.11
N GLY A 20 -18.70 -10.52 19.58
CA GLY A 20 -19.56 -11.42 20.35
C GLY A 20 -20.83 -11.78 19.58
N THR A 21 -21.99 -11.35 20.09
CA THR A 21 -23.31 -11.58 19.49
C THR A 21 -23.74 -10.52 18.47
N THR A 22 -23.01 -9.42 18.35
CA THR A 22 -23.37 -8.31 17.43
C THR A 22 -22.77 -8.55 16.06
N GLU A 23 -23.60 -8.58 15.01
CA GLU A 23 -23.13 -8.69 13.64
C GLU A 23 -22.31 -7.47 13.20
N GLY A 24 -21.29 -7.71 12.37
CA GLY A 24 -20.47 -6.65 11.81
C GLY A 24 -21.28 -5.81 10.81
N ARG A 25 -21.07 -4.48 10.84
CA ARG A 25 -21.79 -3.54 9.99
C ARG A 25 -20.85 -2.50 9.39
N ASN A 26 -21.18 -2.05 8.19
CA ASN A 26 -20.47 -0.94 7.56
C ASN A 26 -20.79 0.35 8.32
N TYR A 27 -19.81 1.25 8.39
CA TYR A 27 -20.03 2.56 8.98
C TYR A 27 -20.91 3.42 8.08
N GLU A 28 -21.99 3.96 8.64
CA GLU A 28 -22.92 4.82 7.92
C GLU A 28 -22.69 6.30 8.31
N PRO A 29 -22.04 7.10 7.44
CA PRO A 29 -21.88 8.52 7.68
C PRO A 29 -23.23 9.23 7.58
N LYS A 30 -23.55 10.06 8.57
CA LYS A 30 -24.76 10.90 8.55
C LYS A 30 -24.64 11.98 7.45
N ILE A 31 -25.76 12.63 7.14
CA ILE A 31 -25.88 13.62 6.04
C ILE A 31 -24.78 14.69 6.08
N LEU A 32 -24.43 15.20 7.27
CA LEU A 32 -23.39 16.22 7.42
C LEU A 32 -22.00 15.72 7.01
N GLU A 33 -21.60 14.54 7.47
CA GLU A 33 -20.33 13.93 7.09
C GLU A 33 -20.32 13.55 5.60
N SER A 34 -21.37 12.87 5.13
CA SER A 34 -21.49 12.45 3.73
C SER A 34 -21.43 13.62 2.74
N SER A 35 -22.10 14.73 3.05
CA SER A 35 -22.10 15.93 2.20
C SER A 35 -20.74 16.62 2.20
N ALA A 36 -20.10 16.72 3.38
CA ALA A 36 -18.78 17.31 3.50
C ALA A 36 -17.70 16.46 2.81
N ASP A 37 -17.77 15.13 2.90
CA ASP A 37 -16.84 14.22 2.24
C ASP A 37 -16.93 14.31 0.72
N LYS A 38 -18.12 14.53 0.14
CA LYS A 38 -18.27 14.78 -1.30
C LYS A 38 -17.54 16.06 -1.74
N VAL A 39 -17.67 17.14 -0.98
CA VAL A 39 -16.98 18.42 -1.25
C VAL A 39 -15.45 18.24 -1.13
N ILE A 40 -14.98 17.64 -0.04
CA ILE A 40 -13.56 17.35 0.19
C ILE A 40 -13.00 16.47 -0.92
N GLY A 41 -13.73 15.40 -1.29
CA GLY A 41 -13.36 14.49 -2.37
C GLY A 41 -13.24 15.20 -3.72
N THR A 42 -14.18 16.09 -4.04
CA THR A 42 -14.17 16.87 -5.28
C THR A 42 -12.97 17.82 -5.33
N ILE A 43 -12.68 18.53 -4.23
CA ILE A 43 -11.53 19.43 -4.14
C ILE A 43 -10.22 18.63 -4.29
N ARG A 44 -10.09 17.47 -3.63
CA ARG A 44 -8.91 16.59 -3.75
C ARG A 44 -8.73 16.04 -5.17
N PHE A 45 -9.82 15.67 -5.82
CA PHE A 45 -9.80 15.26 -7.22
C PHE A 45 -9.33 16.39 -8.13
N CYS A 46 -9.91 17.59 -8.00
CA CYS A 46 -9.50 18.77 -8.76
C CYS A 46 -8.04 19.12 -8.52
N TRP A 47 -7.55 19.05 -7.28
CA TRP A 47 -6.14 19.27 -6.94
C TRP A 47 -5.22 18.26 -7.63
N SER A 48 -5.55 16.98 -7.53
CA SER A 48 -4.79 15.90 -8.16
C SER A 48 -4.80 16.04 -9.68
N PHE A 49 -5.95 16.28 -10.28
CA PHE A 49 -6.10 16.50 -11.72
C PHE A 49 -5.32 17.73 -12.19
N SER A 50 -5.32 18.82 -11.42
CA SER A 50 -4.57 20.04 -11.71
C SER A 50 -3.07 19.82 -11.64
N TYR A 51 -2.59 19.01 -10.69
CA TYR A 51 -1.19 18.61 -10.62
C TYR A 51 -0.74 17.89 -11.90
N TRP A 52 -1.55 16.94 -12.39
CA TRP A 52 -1.25 16.17 -13.60
C TRP A 52 -1.35 17.00 -14.89
N THR A 53 -2.27 17.95 -14.94
CA THR A 53 -2.47 18.84 -16.08
C THR A 53 -1.67 20.14 -15.97
N SER A 54 -0.80 20.26 -14.96
CA SER A 54 -0.11 21.51 -14.63
C SER A 54 0.70 22.12 -15.79
N PRO A 55 1.41 21.38 -16.67
CA PRO A 55 2.12 22.01 -17.79
C PRO A 55 1.17 22.69 -18.77
N LEU A 56 0.03 22.06 -19.05
CA LEU A 56 -1.02 22.61 -19.92
C LEU A 56 -1.72 23.79 -19.25
N LEU A 57 -2.07 23.63 -17.97
CA LEU A 57 -2.72 24.68 -17.18
C LEU A 57 -1.83 25.92 -17.06
N LEU A 58 -0.53 25.76 -16.79
CA LEU A 58 0.42 26.86 -16.72
C LEU A 58 0.52 27.60 -18.06
N GLY A 59 0.54 26.89 -19.19
CA GLY A 59 0.51 27.49 -20.52
C GLY A 59 -0.77 28.30 -20.77
N ILE A 60 -1.93 27.78 -20.35
CA ILE A 60 -3.22 28.48 -20.45
C ILE A 60 -3.24 29.73 -19.55
N LEU A 61 -2.78 29.59 -18.30
CA LEU A 61 -2.72 30.69 -17.33
C LEU A 61 -1.78 31.81 -17.81
N TYR A 62 -0.64 31.46 -18.39
CA TYR A 62 0.29 32.40 -19.01
C TYR A 62 -0.34 33.14 -20.19
N ARG A 63 -0.93 32.40 -21.14
CA ARG A 63 -1.58 32.99 -22.32
C ARG A 63 -2.74 33.93 -21.96
N ARG A 64 -3.44 33.65 -20.86
CA ARG A 64 -4.54 34.47 -20.35
C ARG A 64 -4.10 35.63 -19.43
N GLY A 65 -2.80 35.82 -19.22
CA GLY A 65 -2.28 36.94 -18.44
C GLY A 65 -2.49 36.81 -16.93
N HIS A 66 -2.70 35.60 -16.39
CA HIS A 66 -2.88 35.38 -14.95
C HIS A 66 -1.60 35.61 -14.13
N PHE A 67 -0.44 35.78 -14.78
CA PHE A 67 0.83 36.17 -14.14
C PHE A 67 1.07 37.68 -14.11
N THR A 68 0.06 38.50 -14.46
CA THR A 68 0.07 39.95 -14.17
C THR A 68 -0.29 40.22 -12.71
N THR A 69 -0.06 41.43 -12.21
CA THR A 69 -0.43 41.82 -10.83
C THR A 69 -1.92 41.58 -10.54
N GLU A 70 -2.81 41.98 -11.46
CA GLU A 70 -4.25 41.73 -11.36
C GLU A 70 -4.58 40.23 -11.43
N GLY A 71 -3.91 39.49 -12.32
CA GLY A 71 -4.06 38.06 -12.48
C GLY A 71 -3.71 37.26 -11.21
N ILE A 72 -2.60 37.62 -10.56
CA ILE A 72 -2.13 37.03 -9.31
C ILE A 72 -3.12 37.32 -8.17
N VAL A 73 -3.66 38.54 -8.09
CA VAL A 73 -4.68 38.88 -7.09
C VAL A 73 -5.95 38.05 -7.27
N ASN A 74 -6.39 37.85 -8.52
CA ASN A 74 -7.56 37.01 -8.81
C ASN A 74 -7.32 35.53 -8.51
N LEU A 75 -6.14 34.99 -8.83
CA LEU A 75 -5.74 33.65 -8.43
C LEU A 75 -5.72 33.50 -6.90
N GLY A 76 -5.17 34.49 -6.19
CA GLY A 76 -5.17 34.52 -4.73
C GLY A 76 -6.59 34.46 -4.15
N LYS A 77 -7.52 35.26 -4.67
CA LYS A 77 -8.94 35.21 -4.28
C LYS A 77 -9.57 33.83 -4.55
N PHE A 78 -9.28 33.24 -5.70
CA PHE A 78 -9.78 31.90 -6.05
C PHE A 78 -9.28 30.84 -5.05
N PHE A 79 -7.97 30.78 -4.80
CA PHE A 79 -7.40 29.82 -3.85
C PHE A 79 -7.89 30.08 -2.41
N PHE A 80 -8.10 31.34 -2.02
CA PHE A 80 -8.70 31.68 -0.73
C PHE A 80 -10.14 31.15 -0.61
N CYS A 81 -10.98 31.36 -1.62
CA CYS A 81 -12.35 30.84 -1.64
C CYS A 81 -12.40 29.30 -1.59
N VAL A 82 -11.57 28.63 -2.39
CA VAL A 82 -11.44 27.16 -2.37
C VAL A 82 -10.94 26.67 -1.01
N GLY A 83 -9.96 27.36 -0.43
CA GLY A 83 -9.44 27.08 0.91
C GLY A 83 -10.52 27.20 1.98
N MET A 84 -11.26 28.30 2.00
CA MET A 84 -12.37 28.53 2.94
C MET A 84 -13.45 27.45 2.81
N MET A 85 -13.81 27.08 1.57
CA MET A 85 -14.76 25.99 1.31
C MET A 85 -14.24 24.65 1.86
N TYR A 86 -12.96 24.35 1.67
CA TYR A 86 -12.32 23.13 2.20
C TYR A 86 -12.32 23.10 3.74
N TYR A 87 -11.93 24.20 4.40
CA TYR A 87 -11.92 24.30 5.86
C TYR A 87 -13.34 24.18 6.45
N MET A 88 -14.32 24.83 5.83
CA MET A 88 -15.73 24.71 6.23
C MET A 88 -16.22 23.26 6.09
N ALA A 89 -15.92 22.60 4.98
CA ALA A 89 -16.27 21.20 4.79
C ALA A 89 -15.60 20.30 5.85
N CYS A 90 -14.32 20.52 6.18
CA CYS A 90 -13.64 19.78 7.25
C CYS A 90 -14.29 19.98 8.62
N PHE A 91 -14.75 21.21 8.93
CA PHE A 91 -15.47 21.51 10.16
C PHE A 91 -16.83 20.80 10.21
N VAL A 92 -17.63 20.91 9.13
CA VAL A 92 -18.93 20.22 9.02
C VAL A 92 -18.78 18.71 9.14
N ARG A 93 -17.75 18.13 8.51
CA ARG A 93 -17.41 16.71 8.64
C ARG A 93 -17.09 16.33 10.09
N GLY A 94 -16.22 17.10 10.74
CA GLY A 94 -15.85 16.86 12.14
C GLY A 94 -17.04 16.96 13.09
N PHE A 95 -17.95 17.91 12.86
CA PHE A 95 -19.19 18.01 13.60
C PHE A 95 -20.13 16.82 13.35
N GLY A 96 -20.28 16.37 12.10
CA GLY A 96 -21.04 15.17 11.76
C GLY A 96 -20.52 13.91 12.46
N ARG A 97 -19.20 13.75 12.52
CA ARG A 97 -18.50 12.67 13.23
C ARG A 97 -18.67 12.74 14.73
N TYR A 98 -18.56 13.94 15.31
CA TYR A 98 -18.75 14.16 16.76
C TYR A 98 -20.17 13.79 17.22
N MET A 99 -21.17 14.01 16.37
CA MET A 99 -22.57 13.64 16.61
C MET A 99 -22.89 12.17 16.29
N ASN A 100 -21.90 11.37 15.86
CA ASN A 100 -22.08 9.96 15.56
C ASN A 100 -21.49 9.08 16.69
N PRO A 101 -22.32 8.36 17.47
CA PRO A 101 -21.85 7.59 18.62
C PRO A 101 -20.88 6.46 18.20
N ASP A 102 -21.11 5.82 17.05
CA ASP A 102 -20.22 4.76 16.54
C ASP A 102 -18.83 5.29 16.23
N TYR A 103 -18.77 6.46 15.58
CA TYR A 103 -17.50 7.10 15.25
C TYR A 103 -16.77 7.56 16.52
N MET A 104 -17.50 8.10 17.50
CA MET A 104 -16.89 8.54 18.76
C MET A 104 -16.38 7.37 19.60
N ALA A 105 -17.07 6.22 19.58
CA ALA A 105 -16.58 4.99 20.20
C ALA A 105 -15.25 4.55 19.54
N PHE A 106 -15.22 4.46 18.21
CA PHE A 106 -14.02 4.19 17.44
C PHE A 106 -12.88 5.18 17.76
N LEU A 107 -13.17 6.48 17.72
CA LEU A 107 -12.19 7.53 17.91
C LEU A 107 -11.56 7.45 19.31
N SER A 108 -12.36 7.11 20.32
CA SER A 108 -11.86 6.91 21.68
C SER A 108 -10.86 5.76 21.76
N VAL A 109 -11.15 4.63 21.09
CA VAL A 109 -10.25 3.46 21.00
C VAL A 109 -8.98 3.83 20.24
N LEU A 110 -9.10 4.54 19.11
CA LEU A 110 -7.96 4.97 18.30
C LEU A 110 -7.03 5.90 19.08
N VAL A 111 -7.57 6.93 19.74
CA VAL A 111 -6.77 7.89 20.51
C VAL A 111 -6.06 7.21 21.67
N ASN A 112 -6.70 6.22 22.31
CA ASN A 112 -6.06 5.45 23.37
C ASN A 112 -4.95 4.55 22.81
N ALA A 113 -5.19 3.86 21.70
CA ALA A 113 -4.19 3.03 21.04
C ALA A 113 -2.98 3.85 20.54
N GLN A 114 -3.19 5.08 20.07
CA GLN A 114 -2.12 5.98 19.65
C GLN A 114 -1.25 6.48 20.82
N LYS A 115 -1.80 6.56 22.03
CA LYS A 115 -1.05 6.93 23.24
C LYS A 115 -0.29 5.74 23.82
N ASP A 116 -0.95 4.59 23.90
CA ASP A 116 -0.39 3.34 24.40
C ASP A 116 -0.87 2.18 23.53
N PHE A 117 0.05 1.57 22.78
CA PHE A 117 -0.26 0.46 21.90
C PHE A 117 -0.09 -0.90 22.61
N SER A 118 -0.75 -1.06 23.75
CA SER A 118 -0.79 -2.31 24.50
C SER A 118 -1.65 -3.38 23.80
N ALA A 119 -1.45 -4.65 24.18
CA ALA A 119 -2.19 -5.78 23.60
C ALA A 119 -3.72 -5.62 23.73
N VAL A 120 -4.19 -4.98 24.80
CA VAL A 120 -5.61 -4.67 25.03
C VAL A 120 -6.11 -3.63 24.02
N ASN A 121 -5.41 -2.49 23.90
CA ASN A 121 -5.81 -1.43 22.97
C ASN A 121 -5.73 -1.90 21.51
N ARG A 122 -4.75 -2.74 21.17
CA ARG A 122 -4.67 -3.42 19.88
C ARG A 122 -5.91 -4.26 19.60
N ARG A 123 -6.32 -5.11 20.55
CA ARG A 123 -7.49 -5.98 20.41
C ARG A 123 -8.79 -5.19 20.29
N LEU A 124 -8.89 -4.05 20.97
CA LEU A 124 -10.04 -3.15 20.82
C LEU A 124 -10.04 -2.48 19.44
N LEU A 125 -8.87 -2.02 18.99
CA LEU A 125 -8.73 -1.35 17.69
C LEU A 125 -8.95 -2.31 16.51
N SER A 126 -8.58 -3.59 16.65
CA SER A 126 -8.82 -4.62 15.64
C SER A 126 -10.31 -4.92 15.42
N GLY A 127 -11.21 -4.37 16.25
CA GLY A 127 -12.66 -4.40 16.02
C GLY A 127 -13.14 -3.40 14.96
N TYR A 128 -12.27 -2.59 14.37
CA TYR A 128 -12.63 -1.55 13.40
C TYR A 128 -11.77 -1.63 12.13
N ASP A 129 -12.37 -1.43 10.95
CA ASP A 129 -11.65 -1.11 9.71
C ASP A 129 -11.74 0.39 9.44
N PHE A 130 -10.59 1.03 9.25
CA PHE A 130 -10.48 2.48 9.11
C PHE A 130 -9.29 2.86 8.24
N ALA A 131 -9.18 4.15 7.88
CA ALA A 131 -8.13 4.64 7.02
C ALA A 131 -6.74 4.33 7.61
N TYR A 132 -5.97 3.55 6.85
CA TYR A 132 -4.79 2.85 7.36
C TYR A 132 -3.66 3.77 7.84
N HIS A 133 -3.58 5.00 7.32
CA HIS A 133 -2.60 5.99 7.77
C HIS A 133 -2.68 6.32 9.28
N ALA A 134 -3.83 6.10 9.92
CA ALA A 134 -4.01 6.35 11.35
C ALA A 134 -3.66 5.13 12.23
N CYS A 135 -3.50 3.95 11.62
CA CYS A 135 -3.15 2.73 12.34
C CYS A 135 -1.71 2.85 12.88
N PRO A 136 -1.48 2.63 14.18
CA PRO A 136 -0.13 2.63 14.74
C PRO A 136 0.76 1.58 14.08
N VAL A 137 2.04 1.90 13.86
CA VAL A 137 3.03 0.93 13.37
C VAL A 137 3.23 -0.14 14.44
N LEU A 138 2.89 -1.38 14.09
CA LEU A 138 2.87 -2.48 15.03
C LEU A 138 4.26 -3.06 15.26
N TYR A 139 5.03 -3.14 14.18
CA TYR A 139 6.40 -3.65 14.21
C TYR A 139 7.29 -2.74 13.39
N LYS A 140 8.33 -2.21 14.01
CA LYS A 140 9.33 -1.40 13.34
C LYS A 140 10.52 -2.27 12.95
N ARG A 141 11.30 -1.80 11.97
CA ARG A 141 12.55 -2.45 11.56
C ARG A 141 13.50 -2.69 12.75
N SER A 142 13.53 -1.76 13.70
CA SER A 142 14.32 -1.83 14.93
C SER A 142 13.95 -2.99 15.85
N ASP A 143 12.74 -3.52 15.71
CA ASP A 143 12.21 -4.56 16.60
C ASP A 143 12.66 -5.96 16.16
N PHE A 144 13.42 -6.03 15.07
CA PHE A 144 13.91 -7.26 14.47
C PHE A 144 15.44 -7.36 14.60
N GLN A 145 15.92 -8.52 15.03
CA GLN A 145 17.33 -8.85 14.96
C GLN A 145 17.73 -9.14 13.51
N VAL A 146 18.70 -8.39 12.99
CA VAL A 146 19.21 -8.58 11.63
C VAL A 146 20.43 -9.47 11.70
N GLY A 147 20.30 -10.69 11.16
CA GLY A 147 21.44 -11.58 10.91
C GLY A 147 21.90 -11.46 9.47
N GLY A 148 23.21 -11.21 9.26
CA GLY A 148 23.84 -11.25 7.94
C GLY A 148 23.58 -10.02 7.06
N GLN A 149 24.43 -9.87 6.04
CA GLN A 149 24.26 -8.85 5.01
C GLN A 149 23.27 -9.38 3.96
N ARG A 150 22.17 -8.63 3.74
CA ARG A 150 21.20 -8.97 2.69
C ARG A 150 21.78 -8.67 1.33
N VAL A 151 21.57 -9.58 0.37
CA VAL A 151 21.93 -9.34 -1.03
C VAL A 151 20.89 -8.37 -1.60
N GLN A 152 21.30 -7.14 -1.91
CA GLN A 152 20.46 -6.21 -2.66
C GLN A 152 20.56 -6.54 -4.16
N ALA A 153 19.46 -6.34 -4.92
CA ALA A 153 19.58 -6.48 -6.37
C ALA A 153 20.56 -5.44 -6.93
N SER A 154 21.38 -5.87 -7.88
CA SER A 154 22.25 -4.97 -8.62
C SER A 154 21.38 -4.06 -9.51
N MET A 155 21.24 -2.80 -9.11
CA MET A 155 20.75 -1.75 -10.01
C MET A 155 21.96 -1.10 -10.67
N ASP A 156 21.95 -0.99 -12.01
CA ASP A 156 22.97 -0.23 -12.75
C ASP A 156 22.71 1.28 -12.59
N THR A 157 23.01 1.76 -11.38
CA THR A 157 22.85 3.17 -10.95
C THR A 157 24.04 4.03 -11.37
N GLY A 158 24.92 3.51 -12.24
CA GLY A 158 26.09 4.23 -12.70
C GLY A 158 25.71 5.60 -13.29
N PRO A 159 26.42 6.68 -12.94
CA PRO A 159 26.17 8.00 -13.52
C PRO A 159 26.33 7.93 -15.05
N PRO A 160 25.68 8.84 -15.80
CA PRO A 160 25.83 8.88 -17.25
C PRO A 160 27.31 8.89 -17.62
N LYS A 161 27.74 7.83 -18.33
CA LYS A 161 29.16 7.62 -18.67
C LYS A 161 29.71 8.73 -19.58
N THR A 162 28.82 9.50 -20.24
CA THR A 162 29.16 10.63 -21.09
C THR A 162 28.10 11.74 -20.99
N LEU A 163 28.51 13.00 -21.21
CA LEU A 163 27.57 14.14 -21.27
C LEU A 163 26.50 13.98 -22.36
N LEU A 164 26.82 13.28 -23.47
CA LEU A 164 25.88 13.00 -24.56
C LEU A 164 24.74 12.06 -24.15
N SER A 165 24.92 11.18 -23.15
CA SER A 165 23.86 10.28 -22.70
C SER A 165 22.88 10.94 -21.72
N LEU A 166 23.24 12.11 -21.18
CA LEU A 166 22.50 12.80 -20.13
C LEU A 166 21.01 13.07 -20.48
N PRO A 167 20.65 13.47 -21.71
CA PRO A 167 19.23 13.61 -22.10
C PRO A 167 18.45 12.28 -21.99
N MET A 168 19.05 11.16 -22.39
CA MET A 168 18.42 9.83 -22.30
C MET A 168 18.22 9.40 -20.85
N HIS A 169 19.18 9.68 -19.97
CA HIS A 169 19.03 9.40 -18.53
C HIS A 169 17.95 10.28 -17.88
N ILE A 170 17.85 11.56 -18.25
CA ILE A 170 16.75 12.43 -17.79
C ILE A 170 15.40 11.88 -18.26
N LEU A 171 15.27 11.55 -19.55
CA LEU A 171 14.04 10.97 -20.08
C LEU A 171 13.71 9.65 -19.39
N SER A 172 14.71 8.80 -19.16
CA SER A 172 14.57 7.53 -18.46
C SER A 172 14.05 7.72 -17.03
N TYR A 173 14.63 8.67 -16.28
CA TYR A 173 14.18 9.04 -14.95
C TYR A 173 12.73 9.55 -14.95
N ILE A 174 12.37 10.42 -15.89
CA ILE A 174 11.01 10.93 -16.05
C ILE A 174 10.06 9.76 -16.34
N CYS A 175 10.39 8.89 -17.29
CA CYS A 175 9.61 7.71 -17.63
C CYS A 175 9.37 6.81 -16.42
N ALA A 176 10.42 6.44 -15.69
CA ALA A 176 10.33 5.60 -14.49
C ALA A 176 9.40 6.21 -13.42
N ASN A 177 9.56 7.50 -13.12
CA ASN A 177 8.83 8.18 -12.05
C ASN A 177 7.43 8.66 -12.44
N THR A 178 7.08 8.62 -13.73
CA THR A 178 5.76 8.97 -14.25
C THR A 178 5.00 7.72 -14.69
N PHE A 179 4.91 7.42 -15.97
CA PHE A 179 4.03 6.36 -16.44
C PHE A 179 4.65 4.95 -16.34
N GLY A 180 5.99 4.82 -16.42
CA GLY A 180 6.69 3.53 -16.45
C GLY A 180 6.36 2.64 -15.26
N ARG A 181 6.63 3.11 -14.03
CA ARG A 181 6.28 2.38 -12.81
C ARG A 181 4.78 2.12 -12.68
N ARG A 182 3.94 3.06 -13.12
CA ARG A 182 2.47 2.93 -13.04
C ARG A 182 1.92 1.88 -13.99
N MET A 183 2.60 1.61 -15.11
CA MET A 183 2.27 0.49 -15.99
C MET A 183 2.79 -0.83 -15.46
N ALA A 184 3.96 -0.83 -14.80
CA ALA A 184 4.51 -2.02 -14.17
C ALA A 184 3.65 -2.47 -12.97
N TYR A 185 3.19 -1.53 -12.14
CA TYR A 185 2.35 -1.72 -10.95
C TYR A 185 1.11 -0.82 -10.97
N PRO A 186 0.11 -1.09 -11.82
CA PRO A 186 -1.12 -0.30 -11.89
C PRO A 186 -1.92 -0.29 -10.58
N GLY A 187 -1.82 -1.33 -9.74
CA GLY A 187 -2.51 -1.35 -8.45
C GLY A 187 -1.98 -0.34 -7.43
N ALA A 188 -0.76 0.20 -7.62
CA ALA A 188 -0.24 1.33 -6.83
C ALA A 188 -0.80 2.69 -7.28
N THR A 189 -1.66 2.74 -8.30
CA THR A 189 -2.28 3.99 -8.76
C THR A 189 -3.52 4.34 -7.94
N ALA A 190 -3.73 5.64 -7.70
CA ALA A 190 -4.91 6.12 -6.98
C ALA A 190 -6.22 5.70 -7.68
N LEU A 191 -6.23 5.62 -9.01
CA LEU A 191 -7.38 5.20 -9.79
C LEU A 191 -7.77 3.75 -9.47
N VAL A 192 -6.82 2.81 -9.58
CA VAL A 192 -7.11 1.39 -9.31
C VAL A 192 -7.51 1.21 -7.85
N ASN A 193 -6.77 1.81 -6.90
CA ASN A 193 -7.13 1.77 -5.47
C ASN A 193 -8.55 2.27 -5.19
N THR A 194 -9.00 3.31 -5.90
CA THR A 194 -10.37 3.82 -5.75
C THR A 194 -11.41 2.85 -6.33
N LEU A 195 -11.13 2.24 -7.48
CA LEU A 195 -12.02 1.28 -8.13
C LEU A 195 -12.21 0.00 -7.30
N VAL A 196 -11.16 -0.45 -6.60
CA VAL A 196 -11.20 -1.68 -5.81
C VAL A 196 -11.52 -1.45 -4.32
N GLU A 197 -11.65 -0.21 -3.84
CA GLU A 197 -11.83 0.12 -2.40
C GLU A 197 -12.92 -0.75 -1.73
N THR A 198 -14.09 -0.87 -2.37
CA THR A 198 -15.21 -1.64 -1.82
C THR A 198 -14.94 -3.14 -1.77
N PRO A 199 -14.50 -3.81 -2.87
CA PRO A 199 -14.00 -5.18 -2.82
C PRO A 199 -12.95 -5.43 -1.74
N LEU A 200 -11.98 -4.51 -1.56
CA LEU A 200 -10.95 -4.67 -0.52
C LEU A 200 -11.53 -4.61 0.90
N ILE A 201 -12.45 -3.67 1.18
CA ILE A 201 -13.14 -3.60 2.48
C ILE A 201 -13.90 -4.90 2.77
N GLN A 202 -14.60 -5.44 1.77
CA GLN A 202 -15.33 -6.70 1.89
C GLN A 202 -14.39 -7.89 2.09
N GLY A 203 -13.28 -7.95 1.34
CA GLY A 203 -12.24 -8.97 1.49
C GLY A 203 -11.62 -8.97 2.88
N ARG A 204 -11.26 -7.80 3.43
CA ARG A 204 -10.80 -7.68 4.82
C ARG A 204 -11.85 -8.12 5.82
N ALA A 205 -13.11 -7.74 5.63
CA ALA A 205 -14.19 -8.17 6.52
C ALA A 205 -14.32 -9.69 6.55
N LYS A 206 -14.30 -10.35 5.39
CA LYS A 206 -14.30 -11.81 5.30
C LYS A 206 -13.12 -12.43 6.05
N LEU A 207 -11.90 -11.93 5.82
CA LEU A 207 -10.69 -12.46 6.47
C LEU A 207 -10.74 -12.29 7.99
N VAL A 208 -11.16 -11.12 8.48
CA VAL A 208 -11.23 -10.83 9.92
C VAL A 208 -12.38 -11.59 10.59
N GLU A 209 -13.61 -11.50 10.06
CA GLU A 209 -14.81 -11.99 10.72
C GLU A 209 -15.03 -13.50 10.55
N GLU A 210 -14.65 -14.09 9.41
CA GLU A 210 -14.88 -15.51 9.13
C GLU A 210 -13.65 -16.37 9.39
N MET A 211 -12.44 -15.80 9.28
CA MET A 211 -11.19 -16.57 9.34
C MET A 211 -10.33 -16.24 10.56
N ASN A 212 -10.75 -15.28 11.39
CA ASN A 212 -9.98 -14.73 12.51
C ASN A 212 -8.64 -14.13 12.05
N GLY A 213 -8.67 -13.37 10.97
CA GLY A 213 -7.52 -12.63 10.46
C GLY A 213 -7.07 -11.51 11.39
N ASP A 214 -5.77 -11.38 11.56
CA ASP A 214 -5.07 -10.35 12.33
C ASP A 214 -4.33 -9.43 11.37
N ARG A 215 -4.85 -8.21 11.22
CA ARG A 215 -4.25 -7.18 10.35
C ARG A 215 -3.14 -6.44 11.11
N ALA A 216 -2.00 -6.27 10.45
CA ALA A 216 -0.83 -5.65 11.05
C ALA A 216 -0.19 -4.61 10.13
N LYS A 217 0.47 -3.64 10.76
CA LYS A 217 1.32 -2.64 10.09
C LYS A 217 2.78 -2.91 10.35
N VAL A 218 3.49 -3.30 9.29
CA VAL A 218 4.90 -3.70 9.36
C VAL A 218 5.78 -2.63 8.74
N GLY A 219 6.69 -2.07 9.54
CA GLY A 219 7.66 -1.06 9.12
C GLY A 219 8.88 -1.69 8.47
N THR A 220 9.28 -1.10 7.35
CA THR A 220 10.42 -1.52 6.52
C THR A 220 11.68 -0.72 6.86
N ALA A 221 12.83 -1.11 6.27
CA ALA A 221 14.11 -0.44 6.49
C ALA A 221 14.19 0.97 5.89
N ASP A 222 13.47 1.22 4.80
CA ASP A 222 13.43 2.52 4.10
C ASP A 222 12.30 3.44 4.59
N GLY A 223 11.62 3.05 5.68
CA GLY A 223 10.59 3.87 6.33
C GLY A 223 9.20 3.72 5.73
N ASN A 224 8.99 2.77 4.81
CA ASN A 224 7.65 2.39 4.36
C ASN A 224 6.91 1.54 5.41
N GLU A 225 5.59 1.55 5.31
CA GLU A 225 4.65 0.81 6.15
C GLU A 225 3.87 -0.14 5.24
N ILE A 226 3.93 -1.44 5.53
CA ILE A 226 3.31 -2.49 4.72
C ILE A 226 2.07 -3.03 5.42
N ASP A 227 0.96 -3.06 4.69
CA ASP A 227 -0.29 -3.65 5.12
C ASP A 227 -0.28 -5.15 4.94
N THR A 228 -0.52 -5.85 6.06
CA THR A 228 -0.43 -7.30 6.14
C THR A 228 -1.66 -7.88 6.83
N MET A 229 -2.03 -9.09 6.45
CA MET A 229 -3.09 -9.88 7.07
C MET A 229 -2.59 -11.28 7.36
N PHE A 230 -2.62 -11.67 8.63
CA PHE A 230 -2.23 -12.99 9.08
C PHE A 230 -3.45 -13.80 9.51
N VAL A 231 -3.54 -15.06 9.07
CA VAL A 231 -4.53 -16.01 9.56
C VAL A 231 -3.80 -17.22 10.14
N ASP A 232 -3.93 -17.41 11.46
CA ASP A 232 -3.32 -18.54 12.16
C ASP A 232 -4.23 -19.77 12.16
N ARG A 233 -3.71 -20.87 11.61
CA ARG A 233 -4.35 -22.18 11.58
C ARG A 233 -3.71 -23.19 12.51
N ARG A 234 -2.65 -22.81 13.25
CA ARG A 234 -2.01 -23.72 14.22
C ARG A 234 -2.99 -24.16 15.30
N GLY A 235 -2.93 -25.44 15.68
CA GLY A 235 -3.73 -26.00 16.78
C GLY A 235 -5.23 -26.15 16.50
N ARG A 236 -5.71 -25.90 15.26
CA ARG A 236 -7.10 -26.16 14.89
C ARG A 236 -7.31 -27.64 14.54
N HIS A 237 -8.36 -28.25 15.11
CA HIS A 237 -8.67 -29.66 14.89
C HIS A 237 -9.01 -29.93 13.41
N GLY A 238 -8.29 -30.86 12.77
CA GLY A 238 -8.49 -31.22 11.36
C GLY A 238 -7.66 -30.43 10.35
N GLU A 239 -6.85 -29.45 10.78
CA GLU A 239 -6.01 -28.64 9.91
C GLU A 239 -4.53 -29.05 10.01
N ALA A 240 -4.17 -30.14 9.34
CA ALA A 240 -2.82 -30.73 9.40
C ALA A 240 -1.70 -29.81 8.86
N TYR A 241 -2.05 -28.78 8.08
CA TYR A 241 -1.10 -27.87 7.45
C TYR A 241 -0.93 -26.54 8.18
N GLY A 242 -1.62 -26.31 9.30
CA GLY A 242 -1.59 -25.04 10.01
C GLY A 242 -0.19 -24.63 10.53
N GLN A 243 0.72 -25.60 10.72
CA GLN A 243 2.12 -25.34 11.09
C GLN A 243 2.95 -24.69 9.98
N PHE A 244 2.49 -24.77 8.72
CA PHE A 244 3.15 -24.14 7.59
C PHE A 244 2.52 -22.77 7.31
N LEU A 245 3.38 -21.77 7.11
CA LEU A 245 2.98 -20.42 6.74
C LEU A 245 3.16 -20.22 5.23
N VAL A 246 2.09 -19.90 4.52
CA VAL A 246 2.17 -19.44 3.13
C VAL A 246 2.21 -17.92 3.10
N VAL A 247 3.35 -17.36 2.70
CA VAL A 247 3.51 -15.91 2.46
C VAL A 247 3.13 -15.63 1.02
N CYS A 248 2.06 -14.87 0.81
CA CYS A 248 1.47 -14.62 -0.50
C CYS A 248 1.95 -13.27 -1.06
N SER A 249 2.63 -13.29 -2.21
CA SER A 249 3.05 -12.09 -2.96
C SER A 249 2.24 -11.96 -4.24
N GLU A 250 1.51 -10.86 -4.35
CA GLU A 250 0.48 -10.65 -5.39
C GLU A 250 1.04 -10.21 -6.75
N GLY A 251 0.14 -10.14 -7.73
CA GLY A 251 0.44 -9.58 -9.05
C GLY A 251 0.41 -8.06 -9.07
N ASN A 252 0.66 -7.47 -10.24
CA ASN A 252 0.83 -6.02 -10.40
C ASN A 252 -0.44 -5.15 -10.21
N ALA A 253 -1.59 -5.81 -10.10
CA ALA A 253 -2.87 -5.24 -9.69
C ALA A 253 -3.58 -6.16 -8.68
N GLY A 254 -2.83 -7.08 -8.06
CA GLY A 254 -3.35 -7.99 -7.05
C GLY A 254 -3.27 -7.37 -5.65
N PHE A 255 -4.17 -7.80 -4.78
CA PHE A 255 -4.28 -7.32 -3.40
C PHE A 255 -4.58 -8.52 -2.51
N TYR A 256 -3.94 -8.61 -1.35
CA TYR A 256 -4.09 -9.79 -0.49
C TYR A 256 -5.54 -10.00 -0.07
N GLU A 257 -6.32 -8.92 0.04
CA GLU A 257 -7.72 -8.94 0.47
C GLU A 257 -8.62 -9.84 -0.40
N ILE A 258 -8.31 -9.95 -1.69
CA ILE A 258 -9.17 -10.56 -2.71
C ILE A 258 -8.39 -11.47 -3.67
N GLY A 259 -7.17 -11.88 -3.29
CA GLY A 259 -6.24 -12.58 -4.17
C GLY A 259 -5.75 -13.92 -3.64
N ALA A 260 -4.45 -14.12 -3.75
CA ALA A 260 -3.67 -15.33 -3.52
C ALA A 260 -3.89 -15.99 -2.16
N MET A 261 -4.35 -15.26 -1.14
CA MET A 261 -4.60 -15.83 0.20
C MET A 261 -5.69 -16.91 0.21
N GLU A 262 -6.70 -16.83 -0.66
CA GLU A 262 -7.89 -17.68 -0.54
C GLU A 262 -7.58 -19.18 -0.72
N THR A 263 -6.74 -19.52 -1.71
CA THR A 263 -6.37 -20.90 -2.04
C THR A 263 -5.66 -21.62 -0.87
N PRO A 264 -4.53 -21.12 -0.32
CA PRO A 264 -3.86 -21.77 0.80
C PRO A 264 -4.73 -21.81 2.06
N LEU A 265 -5.59 -20.81 2.27
CA LEU A 265 -6.56 -20.82 3.38
C LEU A 265 -7.58 -21.96 3.27
N LYS A 266 -8.11 -22.22 2.07
CA LYS A 266 -9.02 -23.35 1.82
C LYS A 266 -8.35 -24.71 2.03
N LEU A 267 -7.04 -24.78 1.83
CA LEU A 267 -6.24 -25.98 2.06
C LEU A 267 -5.82 -26.16 3.53
N GLY A 268 -6.15 -25.23 4.42
CA GLY A 268 -5.87 -25.35 5.86
C GLY A 268 -4.45 -24.92 6.28
N TYR A 269 -3.75 -24.14 5.46
CA TYR A 269 -2.48 -23.52 5.82
C TYR A 269 -2.68 -22.27 6.68
N SER A 270 -1.69 -21.94 7.51
CA SER A 270 -1.57 -20.55 8.01
C SER A 270 -1.12 -19.66 6.86
N VAL A 271 -1.64 -18.44 6.76
CA VAL A 271 -1.37 -17.57 5.60
C VAL A 271 -1.06 -16.15 6.04
N LEU A 272 -0.03 -15.56 5.44
CA LEU A 272 0.34 -14.15 5.57
C LEU A 272 0.27 -13.49 4.20
N GLY A 273 -0.74 -12.65 4.01
CA GLY A 273 -0.84 -11.79 2.84
C GLY A 273 -0.29 -10.41 3.13
N TRP A 274 0.24 -9.75 2.11
CA TRP A 274 0.76 -8.39 2.20
C TRP A 274 0.51 -7.63 0.89
N ASN A 275 0.39 -6.31 0.99
CA ASN A 275 0.24 -5.42 -0.16
C ASN A 275 1.59 -4.78 -0.51
N HIS A 276 1.97 -4.80 -1.79
CA HIS A 276 3.16 -4.12 -2.31
C HIS A 276 3.22 -2.64 -1.89
N PRO A 277 4.42 -2.02 -1.81
CA PRO A 277 4.55 -0.57 -1.66
C PRO A 277 3.60 0.23 -2.56
N GLY A 278 2.82 1.12 -1.94
CA GLY A 278 1.83 1.96 -2.61
C GLY A 278 0.48 1.30 -2.95
N PHE A 279 0.26 0.03 -2.61
CA PHE A 279 -1.03 -0.65 -2.78
C PHE A 279 -1.89 -0.53 -1.52
N ALA A 280 -3.14 -0.11 -1.70
CA ALA A 280 -4.15 0.00 -0.66
C ALA A 280 -3.65 0.71 0.61
N GLY A 281 -3.43 -0.03 1.70
CA GLY A 281 -2.91 0.50 2.95
C GLY A 281 -1.40 0.77 2.93
N SER A 282 -0.63 0.07 2.10
CA SER A 282 0.83 0.17 2.10
C SER A 282 1.32 1.53 1.59
N THR A 283 2.30 2.12 2.27
CA THR A 283 2.97 3.34 1.82
C THR A 283 4.11 3.02 0.84
N GLY A 284 4.80 4.05 0.36
CA GLY A 284 5.92 3.88 -0.57
C GLY A 284 5.50 3.79 -2.03
N ILE A 285 6.43 3.32 -2.85
CA ILE A 285 6.32 3.19 -4.30
C ILE A 285 7.00 1.89 -4.74
N PRO A 286 6.41 1.11 -5.67
CA PRO A 286 6.89 -0.23 -5.99
C PRO A 286 8.07 -0.16 -6.97
N PHE A 287 9.20 0.33 -6.47
CA PHE A 287 10.50 0.15 -7.10
C PHE A 287 11.17 -1.12 -6.56
N PRO A 288 12.09 -1.73 -7.31
CA PRO A 288 12.65 -3.03 -6.93
C PRO A 288 13.33 -3.05 -5.56
N ASP A 289 13.90 -1.94 -5.09
CA ASP A 289 14.48 -1.79 -3.75
C ASP A 289 13.42 -1.77 -2.64
N GLN A 290 12.31 -1.05 -2.84
CA GLN A 290 11.22 -1.00 -1.86
C GLN A 290 10.46 -2.32 -1.78
N GLU A 291 10.33 -3.03 -2.90
CA GLU A 291 9.79 -4.41 -2.92
C GLU A 291 10.64 -5.35 -2.07
N GLN A 292 11.97 -5.25 -2.15
CA GLN A 292 12.89 -6.03 -1.32
C GLN A 292 12.78 -5.68 0.16
N HIS A 293 12.76 -4.40 0.50
CA HIS A 293 12.58 -3.97 1.88
C HIS A 293 11.22 -4.40 2.46
N ALA A 294 10.16 -4.39 1.63
CA ALA A 294 8.83 -4.85 2.01
C ALA A 294 8.83 -6.34 2.35
N ILE A 295 9.32 -7.20 1.44
CA ILE A 295 9.32 -8.65 1.68
C ILE A 295 10.30 -9.03 2.81
N ASP A 296 11.44 -8.36 2.97
CA ASP A 296 12.36 -8.54 4.12
C ASP A 296 11.64 -8.28 5.45
N ALA A 297 10.84 -7.21 5.50
CA ALA A 297 10.07 -6.87 6.70
C ALA A 297 8.94 -7.87 6.96
N VAL A 298 8.25 -8.34 5.93
CA VAL A 298 7.22 -9.39 6.02
C VAL A 298 7.81 -10.70 6.53
N MET A 299 8.97 -11.12 6.00
CA MET A 299 9.68 -12.33 6.44
C MET A 299 10.15 -12.21 7.89
N GLN A 300 10.69 -11.07 8.30
CA GLN A 300 11.09 -10.86 9.70
C GLN A 300 9.90 -10.82 10.65
N TYR A 301 8.79 -10.26 10.21
CA TYR A 301 7.54 -10.31 10.96
C TYR A 301 7.07 -11.75 11.15
N ALA A 302 7.05 -12.55 10.07
CA ALA A 302 6.71 -13.97 10.13
C ALA A 302 7.59 -14.77 11.10
N ILE A 303 8.90 -14.55 11.05
CA ILE A 303 9.87 -15.31 11.85
C ILE A 303 9.86 -14.85 13.31
N GLN A 304 10.03 -13.56 13.54
CA GLN A 304 10.37 -13.05 14.87
C GLN A 304 9.14 -12.71 15.73
N LYS A 305 7.97 -12.52 15.11
CA LYS A 305 6.74 -12.14 15.83
C LYS A 305 5.64 -13.19 15.69
N LEU A 306 5.46 -13.77 14.51
CA LEU A 306 4.47 -14.84 14.31
C LEU A 306 5.01 -16.23 14.71
N GLY A 307 6.34 -16.37 14.83
CA GLY A 307 7.00 -17.56 15.39
C GLY A 307 7.07 -18.73 14.41
N PHE A 308 7.11 -18.47 13.10
CA PHE A 308 7.37 -19.49 12.09
C PHE A 308 8.86 -19.59 11.81
N THR A 309 9.42 -20.79 11.94
CA THR A 309 10.78 -21.05 11.50
C THR A 309 10.85 -21.06 9.96
N PRO A 310 11.96 -20.63 9.33
CA PRO A 310 12.08 -20.59 7.87
C PRO A 310 11.67 -21.90 7.17
N ASP A 311 12.04 -23.05 7.70
CA ASP A 311 11.73 -24.40 7.18
C ASP A 311 10.22 -24.77 7.23
N ASN A 312 9.41 -23.91 7.85
CA ASN A 312 7.96 -23.96 7.85
C ASN A 312 7.30 -22.85 7.00
N ILE A 313 8.08 -22.01 6.31
CA ILE A 313 7.58 -20.93 5.45
C ILE A 313 7.60 -21.38 3.99
N ILE A 314 6.48 -21.18 3.31
CA ILE A 314 6.29 -21.38 1.87
C ILE A 314 6.07 -20.00 1.24
N LEU A 315 6.86 -19.67 0.22
CA LEU A 315 6.68 -18.45 -0.55
C LEU A 315 5.78 -18.77 -1.75
N TYR A 316 4.60 -18.16 -1.81
CA TYR A 316 3.70 -18.27 -2.95
C TYR A 316 3.62 -16.93 -3.65
N ALA A 317 3.92 -16.92 -4.95
CA ALA A 317 4.01 -15.71 -5.73
C ALA A 317 3.26 -15.83 -7.03
N TRP A 318 2.45 -14.82 -7.33
CA TRP A 318 1.73 -14.72 -8.59
C TRP A 318 2.31 -13.59 -9.45
N SER A 319 2.62 -13.90 -10.71
CA SER A 319 3.07 -12.93 -11.71
C SER A 319 4.26 -12.08 -11.24
N ILE A 320 4.13 -10.74 -11.20
CA ILE A 320 5.20 -9.82 -10.78
C ILE A 320 5.66 -10.06 -9.33
N GLY A 321 4.80 -10.64 -8.48
CA GLY A 321 5.11 -11.03 -7.11
C GLY A 321 6.21 -12.08 -7.03
N GLY A 322 6.58 -12.71 -8.16
CA GLY A 322 7.74 -13.58 -8.27
C GLY A 322 9.02 -12.88 -7.82
N TYR A 323 9.20 -11.60 -8.17
CA TYR A 323 10.42 -10.85 -7.85
C TYR A 323 10.70 -10.73 -6.34
N PRO A 324 9.79 -10.20 -5.50
CA PRO A 324 10.05 -10.17 -4.06
C PRO A 324 10.16 -11.58 -3.47
N ALA A 325 9.41 -12.56 -3.96
CA ALA A 325 9.46 -13.92 -3.42
C ALA A 325 10.78 -14.64 -3.71
N THR A 326 11.34 -14.55 -4.92
CA THR A 326 12.65 -15.14 -5.23
C THR A 326 13.78 -14.41 -4.53
N TRP A 327 13.67 -13.09 -4.36
CA TRP A 327 14.62 -12.34 -3.54
C TRP A 327 14.62 -12.80 -2.07
N ALA A 328 13.44 -13.07 -1.52
CA ALA A 328 13.30 -13.63 -0.18
C ALA A 328 13.87 -15.05 -0.12
N ALA A 329 13.59 -15.92 -1.09
CA ALA A 329 14.17 -17.26 -1.13
C ALA A 329 15.72 -17.23 -1.10
N MET A 330 16.33 -16.33 -1.87
CA MET A 330 17.78 -16.13 -1.89
C MET A 330 18.35 -15.68 -0.54
N ASN A 331 17.63 -14.80 0.18
CA ASN A 331 18.09 -14.24 1.46
C ASN A 331 17.67 -15.06 2.69
N TYR A 332 16.75 -16.01 2.52
CA TYR A 332 16.24 -16.93 3.53
C TYR A 332 16.27 -18.37 2.96
N PRO A 333 17.45 -18.95 2.74
CA PRO A 333 17.60 -20.19 1.96
C PRO A 333 16.93 -21.41 2.60
N ASP A 334 16.64 -21.36 3.89
CA ASP A 334 15.97 -22.43 4.63
C ASP A 334 14.44 -22.44 4.43
N VAL A 335 13.87 -21.56 3.59
CA VAL A 335 12.42 -21.60 3.28
C VAL A 335 12.04 -22.96 2.71
N LYS A 336 10.87 -23.45 3.11
CA LYS A 336 10.41 -24.80 2.76
C LYS A 336 10.24 -25.00 1.26
N HIS A 337 9.49 -24.11 0.62
CA HIS A 337 9.16 -24.16 -0.80
C HIS A 337 8.99 -22.75 -1.37
N VAL A 338 9.26 -22.62 -2.67
CA VAL A 338 8.97 -21.44 -3.47
C VAL A 338 8.05 -21.87 -4.62
N ILE A 339 6.86 -21.29 -4.70
CA ILE A 339 5.87 -21.57 -5.73
C ILE A 339 5.70 -20.30 -6.57
N LEU A 340 6.13 -20.38 -7.83
CA LEU A 340 6.08 -19.30 -8.79
C LEU A 340 4.97 -19.58 -9.81
N ASP A 341 3.83 -18.91 -9.67
CA ASP A 341 2.68 -19.06 -10.54
C ASP A 341 2.61 -17.91 -11.57
N ALA A 342 2.56 -18.27 -12.86
CA ALA A 342 2.45 -17.36 -13.99
C ALA A 342 3.46 -16.18 -13.96
N THR A 343 4.68 -16.44 -13.48
CA THR A 343 5.75 -15.43 -13.39
C THR A 343 6.57 -15.34 -14.69
N PHE A 344 7.64 -14.54 -14.68
CA PHE A 344 8.57 -14.33 -15.78
C PHE A 344 10.01 -14.38 -15.30
N ASP A 345 10.97 -14.61 -16.20
CA ASP A 345 12.39 -14.64 -15.86
C ASP A 345 12.98 -13.24 -15.69
N ASP A 346 12.59 -12.32 -16.58
CA ASP A 346 13.01 -10.92 -16.62
C ASP A 346 11.82 -10.08 -17.14
N ILE A 347 11.62 -8.87 -16.63
CA ILE A 347 10.56 -7.95 -17.09
C ILE A 347 10.87 -7.32 -18.46
N MET A 348 12.13 -7.31 -18.90
CA MET A 348 12.57 -6.66 -20.13
C MET A 348 11.83 -7.16 -21.39
N PRO A 349 11.66 -8.48 -21.64
CA PRO A 349 10.89 -8.97 -22.77
C PRO A 349 9.42 -8.51 -22.74
N LEU A 350 8.81 -8.43 -21.54
CA LEU A 350 7.45 -7.94 -21.38
C LEU A 350 7.34 -6.45 -21.70
N ALA A 351 8.32 -5.65 -21.26
CA ALA A 351 8.40 -4.23 -21.58
C ALA A 351 8.54 -4.02 -23.10
N HIS A 352 9.40 -4.78 -23.77
CA HIS A 352 9.53 -4.73 -25.24
C HIS A 352 8.24 -5.10 -25.97
N ALA A 353 7.51 -6.09 -25.49
CA ALA A 353 6.26 -6.53 -26.12
C ALA A 353 5.13 -5.48 -26.01
N LYS A 354 5.20 -4.55 -25.05
CA LYS A 354 4.17 -3.54 -24.80
C LYS A 354 4.54 -2.13 -25.27
N MET A 355 5.83 -1.84 -25.40
CA MET A 355 6.30 -0.50 -25.73
C MET A 355 6.56 -0.31 -27.23
N PRO A 356 6.39 0.92 -27.77
CA PRO A 356 6.68 1.18 -29.17
C PRO A 356 8.14 0.93 -29.54
N GLN A 357 8.38 0.34 -30.72
CA GLN A 357 9.72 -0.02 -31.18
C GLN A 357 10.69 1.18 -31.26
N PHE A 358 10.20 2.37 -31.60
CA PHE A 358 11.03 3.58 -31.66
C PHE A 358 11.61 3.97 -30.30
N ALA A 359 10.97 3.57 -29.20
CA ALA A 359 11.41 3.87 -27.84
C ALA A 359 12.29 2.78 -27.23
N LYS A 360 12.68 1.75 -28.00
CA LYS A 360 13.37 0.55 -27.51
C LYS A 360 14.56 0.86 -26.60
N SER A 361 15.50 1.70 -27.05
CA SER A 361 16.70 2.03 -26.25
C SER A 361 16.38 2.79 -24.97
N LEU A 362 15.34 3.63 -24.99
CA LEU A 362 14.88 4.33 -23.77
C LEU A 362 14.26 3.33 -22.79
N VAL A 363 13.43 2.41 -23.27
CA VAL A 363 12.82 1.36 -22.45
C VAL A 363 13.88 0.47 -21.81
N GLU A 364 14.89 0.02 -22.58
CA GLU A 364 15.98 -0.80 -22.05
C GLU A 364 16.75 -0.08 -20.95
N LEU A 365 17.07 1.20 -21.17
CA LEU A 365 17.75 2.03 -20.16
C LEU A 365 16.87 2.19 -18.91
N THR A 366 15.59 2.51 -19.08
CA THR A 366 14.65 2.71 -17.96
C THR A 366 14.45 1.45 -17.14
N VAL A 367 14.24 0.30 -17.79
CA VAL A 367 14.07 -0.97 -17.09
C VAL A 367 15.35 -1.34 -16.35
N LYS A 368 16.52 -1.31 -17.00
CA LYS A 368 17.80 -1.68 -16.35
C LYS A 368 18.13 -0.80 -15.14
N GLN A 369 17.83 0.50 -15.21
CA GLN A 369 18.19 1.44 -14.15
C GLN A 369 17.19 1.50 -13.00
N TYR A 370 15.88 1.42 -13.30
CA TYR A 370 14.83 1.74 -12.32
C TYR A 370 13.84 0.62 -12.07
N MET A 371 13.78 -0.40 -12.93
CA MET A 371 12.78 -1.47 -12.86
C MET A 371 13.39 -2.82 -13.22
N ASN A 372 14.61 -3.09 -12.74
CA ASN A 372 15.31 -4.33 -13.02
C ASN A 372 14.71 -5.47 -12.18
N LEU A 373 13.67 -6.11 -12.72
CA LEU A 373 13.01 -7.27 -12.11
C LEU A 373 13.53 -8.55 -12.77
N ASN A 374 14.70 -9.01 -12.36
CA ASN A 374 15.33 -10.24 -12.84
C ASN A 374 15.15 -11.37 -11.81
N ILE A 375 14.17 -12.22 -12.05
CA ILE A 375 13.80 -13.35 -11.19
C ILE A 375 14.79 -14.50 -11.38
N ALA A 376 15.19 -14.77 -12.63
CA ALA A 376 16.11 -15.87 -12.95
C ALA A 376 17.49 -15.69 -12.31
N GLU A 377 17.96 -14.45 -12.12
CA GLU A 377 19.22 -14.17 -11.43
C GLU A 377 19.16 -14.49 -9.93
N GLN A 378 17.99 -14.39 -9.30
CA GLN A 378 17.80 -14.61 -7.86
C GLN A 378 17.64 -16.09 -7.49
N LEU A 379 17.41 -16.97 -8.48
CA LEU A 379 17.24 -18.41 -8.29
C LEU A 379 18.53 -19.23 -8.49
N LYS A 380 19.68 -18.55 -8.63
CA LYS A 380 20.97 -19.17 -8.92
C LYS A 380 21.69 -19.73 -7.71
#